data_AF-Q3BQJ5-F1
#
_entry.id   AF-Q3BQJ5-F1
#
_cell.length_a   1.000
_cell.length_b   1.000
_cell.length_c   1.000
_cell.angle_alpha   90.00
_cell.angle_beta   90.00
_cell.angle_gamma   90.00
#
_symmetry.space_group_name_H-M   'P 1'
#
loop_
_entity.id
_entity.type
_entity.pdbx_description
1 polymer ?
#
loop_
_entity_poly.entity_id
_entity_poly.type
_entity_poly.pdbx_seq_one_letter_code
_entity_poly.pdbx_strand_id
1 'polypeptide(L)'
;MTHGDLERARFRGCLLGLAVGDALGTTLELQAPGSFTPIDDMHGGGPFALRAGQWTDDTSMALCLAHSLLHRQGFDPADQMNRYCNWYQHGYLSSTGHCFDIGNTVRQALERYLDGGPA
;
A
#
# COMPACT_ATOMS: atom_id res chain seq x y z
N MET A 1 28.73 -7.67 -10.34
CA MET A 1 27.34 -8.08 -10.05
C MET A 1 27.11 -9.43 -10.69
N THR A 2 26.71 -10.43 -9.91
CA THR A 2 26.29 -11.74 -10.43
C THR A 2 24.88 -11.66 -11.01
N HIS A 3 24.45 -12.69 -11.75
CA HIS A 3 23.06 -12.79 -12.23
C HIS A 3 22.05 -12.74 -11.05
N GLY A 4 22.36 -13.44 -9.95
CA GLY A 4 21.54 -13.42 -8.74
C GLY A 4 21.47 -12.06 -8.04
N ASP A 5 22.54 -11.25 -8.14
CA ASP A 5 22.50 -9.87 -7.61
C ASP A 5 21.55 -8.99 -8.42
N LEU A 6 21.55 -9.13 -9.74
CA LEU A 6 20.67 -8.36 -10.63
C LEU A 6 19.21 -8.75 -10.43
N GLU A 7 18.93 -10.04 -10.28
CA GLU A 7 17.59 -10.54 -9.98
C GLU A 7 17.07 -10.02 -8.63
N ARG A 8 17.89 -10.09 -7.58
CA ARG A 8 17.55 -9.52 -6.27
C ARG A 8 17.30 -8.01 -6.35
N ALA A 9 18.10 -7.28 -7.13
CA ALA A 9 17.91 -5.85 -7.34
C ALA A 9 16.56 -5.54 -8.00
N ARG A 10 16.12 -6.35 -8.96
CA ARG A 10 14.80 -6.20 -9.61
C ARG A 10 13.65 -6.44 -8.63
N PHE A 11 13.70 -7.48 -7.81
CA PHE A 11 12.66 -7.73 -6.82
C PHE A 11 12.58 -6.63 -5.77
N ARG A 12 13.73 -6.14 -5.28
CA ARG A 12 13.78 -4.98 -4.39
C ARG A 12 13.23 -3.73 -5.06
N GLY A 13 13.66 -3.46 -6.29
CA GLY A 13 13.22 -2.31 -7.07
C GLY A 13 11.72 -2.32 -7.35
N CYS A 14 11.11 -3.50 -7.52
CA CYS A 14 9.67 -3.63 -7.69
C CYS A 14 8.90 -3.17 -6.44
N LEU A 15 9.26 -3.67 -5.25
CA LEU A 15 8.57 -3.30 -4.01
C LEU A 15 8.89 -1.87 -3.55
N LEU A 16 10.15 -1.45 -3.66
CA LEU A 16 10.55 -0.08 -3.36
C LEU A 16 9.95 0.90 -4.36
N GLY A 17 9.93 0.55 -5.64
CA GLY A 17 9.34 1.37 -6.70
C GLY A 17 7.84 1.56 -6.53
N LEU A 18 7.12 0.53 -6.06
CA LEU A 18 5.72 0.65 -5.67
C LEU A 18 5.55 1.72 -4.59
N ALA A 19 6.27 1.61 -3.47
CA ALA A 19 6.17 2.57 -2.36
C ALA A 19 6.62 3.99 -2.74
N VAL A 20 7.64 4.12 -3.60
CA VAL A 20 8.11 5.42 -4.10
C VAL A 20 7.07 6.04 -5.04
N GLY A 21 6.49 5.25 -5.95
CA GLY A 21 5.47 5.73 -6.88
C GLY A 21 4.19 6.17 -6.17
N ASP A 22 3.75 5.40 -5.18
CA ASP A 22 2.64 5.72 -4.27
C ASP A 22 2.90 7.05 -3.53
N ALA A 23 3.99 7.14 -2.75
CA ALA A 23 4.31 8.34 -1.97
C ALA A 23 4.55 9.60 -2.83
N LEU A 24 5.01 9.45 -4.08
CA LEU A 24 5.11 10.55 -5.03
C LEU A 24 3.74 10.96 -5.57
N GLY A 25 2.96 9.97 -6.03
CA GLY A 25 1.70 10.15 -6.75
C GLY A 25 0.56 10.72 -5.89
N THR A 26 0.48 10.34 -4.61
CA THR A 26 -0.56 10.82 -3.68
C THR A 26 -0.59 12.35 -3.56
N THR A 27 0.54 13.02 -3.77
CA THR A 27 0.64 14.51 -3.82
C THR A 27 -0.36 15.13 -4.80
N LEU A 28 -0.62 14.45 -5.92
CA LEU A 28 -1.44 14.93 -7.04
C LEU A 28 -2.73 14.14 -7.21
N GLU A 29 -3.09 13.32 -6.24
CA GLU A 29 -4.29 12.52 -6.31
C GLU A 29 -5.54 13.40 -6.50
N LEU A 30 -6.48 12.92 -7.31
CA LEU A 30 -7.71 13.61 -7.70
C LEU A 30 -7.50 14.91 -8.52
N GLN A 31 -6.27 15.23 -8.91
CA GLN A 31 -5.99 16.34 -9.83
C GLN A 31 -6.13 15.90 -11.29
N ALA A 32 -6.66 16.78 -12.12
CA ALA A 32 -6.70 16.54 -13.55
C ALA A 32 -5.30 16.76 -14.17
N PRO A 33 -4.89 15.98 -15.18
CA PRO A 33 -3.65 16.24 -15.90
C PRO A 33 -3.59 17.70 -16.41
N GLY A 34 -2.54 18.43 -16.02
CA GLY A 34 -2.34 19.84 -16.38
C GLY A 34 -3.04 20.86 -15.47
N SER A 35 -3.78 20.44 -14.44
CA SER A 35 -4.40 21.37 -13.48
C SER A 35 -3.49 21.75 -12.30
N PHE A 36 -2.34 21.10 -12.17
CA PHE A 36 -1.40 21.27 -11.06
C PHE A 36 -0.05 21.80 -11.55
N THR A 37 0.69 22.44 -10.64
CA THR A 37 2.10 22.76 -10.90
C THR A 37 2.92 21.47 -10.86
N PRO A 38 3.70 21.13 -11.90
CA PRO A 38 4.50 19.91 -11.91
C PRO A 38 5.37 19.80 -10.65
N ILE A 39 5.41 18.60 -10.07
CA ILE A 39 6.30 18.26 -8.97
C ILE A 39 7.55 17.56 -9.51
N ASP A 40 8.69 17.79 -8.88
CA ASP A 40 9.98 17.21 -9.25
C ASP A 40 10.64 16.42 -8.11
N ASP A 41 10.04 16.44 -6.92
CA ASP A 41 10.47 15.69 -5.75
C ASP A 41 9.27 15.14 -4.95
N MET A 42 9.56 14.41 -3.89
CA MET A 42 8.58 13.87 -2.96
C MET A 42 8.15 14.94 -1.95
N HIS A 43 7.06 15.64 -2.22
CA HIS A 43 6.59 16.73 -1.35
C HIS A 43 5.63 16.27 -0.24
N GLY A 44 4.89 15.17 -0.43
CA GLY A 44 3.75 14.81 0.41
C GLY A 44 2.55 15.72 0.14
N GLY A 45 1.77 16.05 1.16
CA GLY A 45 0.54 16.84 1.02
C GLY A 45 -0.61 16.00 0.46
N GLY A 46 -1.17 16.40 -0.67
CA GLY A 46 -2.31 15.71 -1.29
C GLY A 46 -3.59 15.78 -0.44
N PRO A 47 -4.60 14.96 -0.75
CA PRO A 47 -5.88 14.95 -0.04
C PRO A 47 -5.76 14.55 1.45
N PHE A 48 -4.66 13.90 1.84
CA PHE A 48 -4.45 13.37 3.20
C PHE A 48 -3.43 14.16 4.03
N ALA A 49 -2.89 15.27 3.52
CA ALA A 49 -1.89 16.11 4.19
C ALA A 49 -0.66 15.31 4.69
N LEU A 50 -0.15 14.42 3.85
CA LEU A 50 0.94 13.51 4.18
C LEU A 50 2.28 14.23 4.33
N ARG A 51 3.18 13.67 5.14
CA ARG A 51 4.59 14.05 5.12
C ARG A 51 5.26 13.43 3.90
N ALA A 52 6.26 14.11 3.34
CA ALA A 52 7.14 13.53 2.33
C ALA A 52 7.63 12.14 2.76
N GLY A 53 7.48 11.13 1.89
CA GLY A 53 7.85 9.74 2.18
C GLY A 53 6.72 8.85 2.70
N GLN A 54 5.57 9.41 3.07
CA GLN A 54 4.40 8.62 3.47
C GLN A 54 3.63 8.15 2.23
N TRP A 55 3.41 6.84 2.16
CA TRP A 55 2.67 6.10 1.14
C TRP A 55 1.26 5.72 1.65
N THR A 56 0.34 5.33 0.77
CA THR A 56 -1.09 5.15 1.04
C THR A 56 -1.52 3.67 1.16
N ASP A 57 -2.76 3.35 0.76
CA ASP A 57 -3.33 2.01 0.80
C ASP A 57 -2.64 1.04 -0.16
N ASP A 58 -2.18 1.50 -1.33
CA ASP A 58 -1.41 0.70 -2.30
C ASP A 58 -0.25 -0.04 -1.61
N THR A 59 0.62 0.68 -0.92
CA THR A 59 1.76 0.09 -0.21
C THR A 59 1.32 -0.68 1.04
N SER A 60 0.32 -0.19 1.77
CA SER A 60 -0.21 -0.88 2.96
C SER A 60 -0.70 -2.30 2.62
N MET A 61 -1.50 -2.42 1.57
CA MET A 61 -2.04 -3.69 1.09
C MET A 61 -0.95 -4.58 0.50
N ALA A 62 -0.01 -4.03 -0.27
CA ALA A 62 1.13 -4.79 -0.79
C ALA A 62 1.98 -5.40 0.34
N LEU A 63 2.26 -4.64 1.40
CA LEU A 63 2.99 -5.12 2.57
C LEU A 63 2.23 -6.19 3.35
N CYS A 64 0.92 -6.04 3.51
CA CYS A 64 0.08 -7.05 4.14
C CYS A 64 0.10 -8.39 3.38
N LEU A 65 0.00 -8.35 2.04
CA LEU A 65 0.13 -9.54 1.20
C LEU A 65 1.53 -10.15 1.33
N ALA A 66 2.59 -9.35 1.23
CA ALA A 66 3.97 -9.84 1.37
C ALA A 66 4.22 -10.49 2.74
N HIS A 67 3.69 -9.90 3.82
CA HIS A 67 3.77 -10.47 5.16
C HIS A 67 3.05 -11.82 5.27
N SER A 68 1.87 -11.96 4.65
CA SER A 68 1.15 -13.24 4.60
C SER A 68 1.95 -14.30 3.86
N LEU A 69 2.41 -13.99 2.64
CA LEU A 69 3.20 -14.92 1.82
C LEU A 69 4.45 -15.43 2.54
N LEU A 70 5.17 -14.54 3.23
CA LEU A 70 6.35 -14.90 4.02
C LEU A 70 5.99 -15.70 5.28
N HIS A 71 4.94 -15.33 5.99
CA HIS A 71 4.55 -16.02 7.23
C HIS A 71 3.99 -17.42 6.95
N ARG A 72 3.17 -17.54 5.91
CA ARG A 72 2.46 -18.77 5.54
C ARG A 72 3.26 -19.67 4.60
N GLN A 73 4.39 -19.19 4.07
CA GLN A 73 5.21 -19.89 3.08
C GLN A 73 4.41 -20.31 1.83
N GLY A 74 3.48 -19.45 1.42
CA GLY A 74 2.50 -19.72 0.37
C GLY A 74 1.32 -18.75 0.44
N PHE A 75 0.39 -18.91 -0.49
CA PHE A 75 -0.83 -18.10 -0.51
C PHE A 75 -1.88 -18.66 0.47
N ASP A 76 -2.31 -17.84 1.41
CA ASP A 76 -3.39 -18.13 2.36
C ASP A 76 -4.36 -16.93 2.37
N PRO A 77 -5.55 -17.05 1.76
CA PRO A 77 -6.48 -15.93 1.64
C PRO A 77 -7.01 -15.47 3.00
N ALA A 78 -7.16 -16.38 3.98
CA ALA A 78 -7.63 -16.00 5.31
C ALA A 78 -6.59 -15.19 6.08
N ASP A 79 -5.31 -15.59 6.06
CA ASP A 79 -4.25 -14.80 6.70
C ASP A 79 -4.07 -13.43 6.03
N GLN A 80 -4.19 -13.36 4.69
CA GLN A 80 -4.17 -12.10 3.95
C GLN A 80 -5.33 -11.19 4.36
N MET A 81 -6.57 -11.68 4.35
CA MET A 81 -7.75 -10.91 4.74
C MET A 81 -7.69 -10.42 6.18
N ASN A 82 -7.20 -11.25 7.11
CA ASN A 82 -6.95 -10.86 8.49
C ASN A 82 -5.93 -9.71 8.60
N ARG A 83 -4.86 -9.71 7.79
CA ARG A 83 -3.89 -8.60 7.77
C ARG A 83 -4.48 -7.33 7.18
N TYR A 84 -5.29 -7.43 6.14
CA TYR A 84 -6.02 -6.29 5.60
C TYR A 84 -7.00 -5.72 6.63
N CYS A 85 -7.68 -6.56 7.40
CA CYS A 85 -8.52 -6.11 8.50
C CYS A 85 -7.71 -5.45 9.63
N ASN A 86 -6.54 -5.99 9.99
CA ASN A 86 -5.64 -5.35 10.94
C ASN A 86 -5.15 -3.98 10.46
N TRP A 87 -4.87 -3.84 9.16
CA TRP A 87 -4.57 -2.54 8.56
C TRP A 87 -5.79 -1.62 8.71
N TYR A 88 -6.96 -2.06 8.25
CA TYR A 88 -8.22 -1.30 8.28
C TYR A 88 -8.60 -0.80 9.69
N GLN A 89 -8.53 -1.68 10.70
CA GLN A 89 -9.01 -1.40 12.05
C GLN A 89 -7.94 -0.77 12.95
N HIS A 90 -6.66 -1.05 12.71
CA HIS A 90 -5.58 -0.72 13.65
C HIS A 90 -4.36 -0.04 13.02
N GLY A 91 -4.37 0.24 11.71
CA GLY A 91 -3.24 0.85 11.02
C GLY A 91 -2.02 -0.05 10.90
N TYR A 92 -2.19 -1.37 11.00
CA TYR A 92 -1.10 -2.33 10.77
C TYR A 92 -0.44 -2.07 9.41
N LEU A 93 0.88 -1.88 9.39
CA LEU A 93 1.65 -1.55 8.18
C LEU A 93 1.09 -0.33 7.43
N SER A 94 0.67 0.71 8.15
CA SER A 94 0.39 2.04 7.59
C SER A 94 1.56 3.00 7.83
N SER A 95 1.80 3.90 6.89
CA SER A 95 2.82 4.96 7.00
C SER A 95 2.44 6.07 8.00
N THR A 96 1.16 6.17 8.39
CA THR A 96 0.62 7.19 9.31
C THR A 96 0.15 6.61 10.65
N GLY A 97 0.26 5.29 10.84
CA GLY A 97 -0.18 4.58 12.04
C GLY A 97 -1.70 4.35 12.15
N HIS A 98 -2.48 4.71 11.13
CA HIS A 98 -3.91 4.40 11.02
C HIS A 98 -4.30 4.09 9.57
N CYS A 99 -5.44 3.44 9.34
CA CYS A 99 -5.97 3.24 7.98
C CYS A 99 -6.50 4.56 7.41
N PHE A 100 -6.10 4.88 6.19
CA PHE A 100 -6.63 5.97 5.38
C PHE A 100 -6.58 5.56 3.91
N ASP A 101 -7.20 6.34 3.04
CA ASP A 101 -7.26 6.10 1.59
C ASP A 101 -7.89 4.76 1.15
N ILE A 102 -8.57 4.06 2.06
CA ILE A 102 -9.21 2.79 1.70
C ILE A 102 -10.35 3.00 0.68
N GLY A 103 -10.16 2.46 -0.52
CA GLY A 103 -11.18 2.44 -1.56
C GLY A 103 -12.47 1.73 -1.13
N ASN A 104 -13.62 2.23 -1.60
CA ASN A 104 -14.94 1.73 -1.20
C ASN A 104 -15.13 0.22 -1.43
N THR A 105 -14.64 -0.30 -2.56
CA THR A 105 -14.73 -1.73 -2.87
C THR A 105 -13.94 -2.59 -1.87
N VAL A 106 -12.73 -2.14 -1.51
CA VAL A 106 -11.88 -2.83 -0.53
C VAL A 106 -12.55 -2.80 0.84
N ARG A 107 -13.00 -1.62 1.28
CA ARG A 107 -13.73 -1.47 2.54
C ARG A 107 -14.91 -2.43 2.65
N GLN A 108 -15.77 -2.47 1.64
CA GLN A 108 -16.94 -3.36 1.62
C GLN A 108 -16.55 -4.84 1.66
N ALA A 109 -15.46 -5.23 1.01
CA ALA A 109 -14.97 -6.61 1.07
C ALA A 109 -14.46 -6.98 2.47
N LEU A 110 -13.73 -6.07 3.13
CA LEU A 110 -13.24 -6.28 4.50
C LEU A 110 -14.37 -6.30 5.52
N GLU A 111 -15.35 -5.41 5.41
CA GLU A 111 -16.54 -5.39 6.28
C GLU A 111 -17.33 -6.70 6.15
N ARG A 112 -17.57 -7.16 4.92
CA ARG A 112 -18.21 -8.46 4.69
C ARG A 112 -17.44 -9.63 5.30
N TYR A 113 -16.11 -9.61 5.22
CA TYR A 113 -15.26 -10.65 5.82
C TYR A 113 -15.35 -10.62 7.35
N LEU A 114 -15.30 -9.43 7.95
CA LEU A 114 -15.46 -9.24 9.40
C LEU A 114 -16.84 -9.69 9.90
N ASP A 115 -17.88 -9.55 9.07
CA ASP A 115 -19.25 -10.04 9.35
C ASP A 115 -19.41 -11.56 9.16
N GLY A 116 -18.33 -12.31 8.98
CA GLY A 116 -18.33 -13.77 8.84
C GLY A 116 -18.48 -14.26 7.40
N GLY A 117 -18.35 -13.36 6.41
CA GLY A 117 -18.24 -13.72 5.00
C GLY A 117 -16.93 -14.47 4.68
N PRO A 118 -16.84 -15.09 3.51
CA PRO A 118 -15.64 -15.82 3.10
C PRO A 118 -14.45 -14.89 2.86
N ALA A 119 -13.25 -15.45 3.04
CA ALA A 119 -12.00 -14.86 2.54
C ALA A 119 -11.90 -14.96 1.02
#